data_AF-A0A8B0SYK5-F1
#
_entry.id   AF-A0A8B0SYK5-F1
#
_cell.length_a   1.000
_cell.length_b   1.000
_cell.length_c   1.000
_cell.angle_alpha   90.00
_cell.angle_beta   90.00
_cell.angle_gamma   90.00
#
_symmetry.space_group_name_H-M   'P 1'
#
loop_
_entity.id
_entity.type
_entity.pdbx_description
1 polymer ?
#
loop_
_entity_poly.entity_id
_entity_poly.type
_entity_poly.pdbx_seq_one_letter_code
_entity_poly.pdbx_strand_id
1 'polypeptide(L)'
;MQPRPDHGEQSYQGSGRLNGRKVLITGGDSGIGRAVAIAYAREGADVAINYLPEEEDDAREVVELIKKAGRKSCGDSRRYS
;
A
#
# COMPACT_ATOMS: atom_id res chain seq x y z
N MET A 1 -11.99 0.63 12.46
CA MET A 1 -11.88 0.01 13.79
C MET A 1 -11.56 1.07 14.85
N GLN A 2 -11.87 0.82 16.13
CA GLN A 2 -11.47 1.66 17.27
C GLN A 2 -10.68 0.82 18.28
N PRO A 3 -9.41 1.15 18.59
CA PRO A 3 -8.62 2.21 17.95
C PRO A 3 -8.36 1.92 16.46
N ARG A 4 -7.98 2.95 15.71
CA ARG A 4 -7.56 2.78 14.32
C ARG A 4 -6.22 2.02 14.30
N PRO A 5 -6.04 0.98 13.47
CA PRO A 5 -4.77 0.26 13.43
C PRO A 5 -3.64 1.17 12.91
N ASP A 6 -2.43 0.94 13.42
CA ASP A 6 -1.18 1.53 12.92
C ASP A 6 -0.52 0.53 11.97
N HIS A 7 -0.29 0.96 10.73
CA HIS A 7 0.32 0.15 9.67
C HIS A 7 1.75 0.61 9.37
N GLY A 8 2.34 1.42 10.25
CA GLY A 8 3.66 2.00 10.07
C GLY A 8 3.64 3.30 9.28
N GLU A 9 2.49 3.97 9.13
CA GLU A 9 2.34 5.22 8.36
C GLU A 9 3.29 6.33 8.82
N GLN A 10 3.75 6.30 10.07
CA GLN A 10 4.71 7.28 10.59
C GLN A 10 6.01 6.64 11.08
N SER A 11 5.96 5.40 11.56
CA SER A 11 7.08 4.76 12.25
C SER A 11 8.07 4.07 11.32
N TYR A 12 7.65 3.56 10.16
CA TYR A 12 8.54 2.79 9.29
C TYR A 12 9.49 3.68 8.49
N GLN A 13 10.81 3.49 8.60
CA GLN A 13 11.80 4.22 7.80
C GLN A 13 12.52 3.27 6.86
N GLY A 14 12.41 3.51 5.55
CA GLY A 14 13.04 2.66 4.54
C GLY A 14 14.55 2.88 4.44
N SER A 15 15.26 1.85 3.99
CA SER A 15 16.72 1.86 3.81
C SER A 15 17.15 1.57 2.36
N GLY A 16 16.20 1.57 1.42
CA GLY A 16 16.42 1.40 -0.01
C GLY A 16 16.62 -0.05 -0.46
N ARG A 17 16.18 -1.03 0.33
CA ARG A 17 16.38 -2.47 0.07
C ARG A 17 15.69 -2.98 -1.19
N LEU A 18 14.68 -2.26 -1.66
CA LEU A 18 13.83 -2.64 -2.79
C LEU A 18 13.85 -1.60 -3.92
N ASN A 19 14.88 -0.75 -3.97
CA ASN A 19 15.02 0.29 -4.98
C ASN A 19 14.83 -0.26 -6.41
N GLY A 20 13.87 0.31 -7.13
CA GLY A 20 13.60 -0.01 -8.53
C GLY A 20 12.76 -1.28 -8.76
N ARG A 21 12.33 -1.96 -7.69
CA ARG A 21 11.43 -3.12 -7.81
C ARG A 21 10.00 -2.68 -8.13
N LYS A 22 9.22 -3.60 -8.71
CA LYS A 22 7.79 -3.45 -8.99
C LYS A 22 7.06 -4.60 -8.33
N VAL A 23 6.03 -4.32 -7.55
CA VAL A 23 5.35 -5.31 -6.71
C VAL A 23 3.84 -5.20 -6.87
N LEU A 24 3.16 -6.35 -6.86
CA LEU A 24 1.71 -6.48 -6.75
C LEU A 24 1.36 -7.08 -5.39
N ILE A 25 0.45 -6.43 -4.67
CA ILE A 25 -0.06 -6.90 -3.36
C ILE A 25 -1.57 -7.08 -3.45
N THR A 26 -2.06 -8.28 -3.16
CA THR A 26 -3.49 -8.58 -3.03
C THR A 26 -3.96 -8.33 -1.60
N GLY A 27 -5.11 -7.68 -1.41
CA GLY A 27 -5.57 -7.20 -0.10
C GLY A 27 -4.67 -6.08 0.44
N GLY A 28 -4.20 -5.20 -0.44
CA GLY A 28 -3.23 -4.15 -0.10
C GLY A 28 -3.83 -2.89 0.52
N ASP A 29 -5.15 -2.83 0.64
CA ASP A 29 -5.95 -1.72 1.18
C ASP A 29 -5.89 -1.61 2.71
N SER A 30 -5.78 -2.73 3.41
CA SER A 30 -5.94 -2.79 4.87
C SER A 30 -4.99 -3.77 5.56
N GLY A 31 -4.95 -3.71 6.90
CA GLY A 31 -4.23 -4.65 7.76
C GLY A 31 -2.78 -4.89 7.34
N ILE A 32 -2.39 -6.16 7.22
CA ILE A 32 -1.01 -6.55 6.90
C ILE A 32 -0.63 -6.11 5.48
N GLY A 33 -1.54 -6.23 4.50
CA GLY A 33 -1.25 -5.85 3.11
C GLY A 33 -0.93 -4.36 3.00
N ARG A 34 -1.68 -3.51 3.70
CA ARG A 34 -1.40 -2.06 3.81
C ARG A 34 -0.02 -1.78 4.42
N ALA A 35 0.30 -2.42 5.54
CA ALA A 35 1.60 -2.23 6.20
C ALA A 35 2.77 -2.62 5.28
N VAL A 36 2.63 -3.76 4.58
CA VAL A 36 3.62 -4.24 3.61
C VAL A 36 3.74 -3.28 2.43
N ALA A 37 2.63 -2.76 1.90
CA ALA A 37 2.62 -1.80 0.79
C ALA A 37 3.39 -0.52 1.14
N ILE A 38 3.13 0.04 2.34
CA ILE A 38 3.84 1.23 2.86
C ILE A 38 5.34 0.94 3.00
N ALA A 39 5.69 -0.18 3.64
CA ALA A 39 7.09 -0.56 3.83
C ALA A 39 7.82 -0.73 2.50
N TYR A 40 7.21 -1.41 1.53
CA TYR A 40 7.80 -1.66 0.22
C TYR A 40 8.03 -0.37 -0.57
N ALA A 41 7.07 0.54 -0.52
CA ALA A 41 7.23 1.86 -1.13
C ALA A 41 8.39 2.64 -0.52
N ARG A 42 8.49 2.64 0.82
CA ARG A 42 9.60 3.31 1.53
C ARG A 42 10.95 2.66 1.27
N GLU A 43 10.98 1.36 1.01
CA GLU A 43 12.17 0.64 0.58
C GLU A 43 12.52 0.86 -0.90
N GLY A 44 11.70 1.63 -1.64
CA GLY A 44 12.02 2.10 -2.99
C GLY A 44 11.33 1.37 -4.14
N ALA A 45 10.30 0.57 -3.86
CA ALA A 45 9.53 -0.15 -4.88
C ALA A 45 8.33 0.65 -5.40
N ASP A 46 8.00 0.48 -6.67
CA ASP A 46 6.65 0.82 -7.18
C ASP A 46 5.67 -0.29 -6.81
N VAL A 47 4.47 0.08 -6.35
CA VAL A 47 3.54 -0.87 -5.73
C VAL A 47 2.14 -0.73 -6.32
N ALA A 48 1.63 -1.81 -6.92
CA ALA A 48 0.23 -1.97 -7.28
C ALA A 48 -0.51 -2.75 -6.18
N ILE A 49 -1.72 -2.32 -5.84
CA ILE A 49 -2.58 -3.03 -4.87
C ILE A 49 -3.89 -3.48 -5.52
N ASN A 50 -4.34 -4.67 -5.14
CA ASN A 50 -5.67 -5.18 -5.44
C ASN A 50 -6.47 -5.28 -4.14
N TYR A 51 -7.77 -5.00 -4.23
CA TYR A 51 -8.71 -4.91 -3.11
C TYR A 51 -10.14 -5.08 -3.63
N LEU A 52 -11.13 -5.21 -2.74
CA LEU A 52 -12.54 -5.28 -3.13
C LEU A 52 -13.14 -3.87 -3.32
N PRO A 53 -14.13 -3.67 -4.20
CA PRO A 53 -14.74 -2.34 -4.42
C PRO A 53 -15.24 -1.65 -3.15
N GLU A 54 -15.65 -2.40 -2.13
CA GLU A 54 -16.07 -1.90 -0.83
C GLU A 54 -14.94 -1.22 -0.03
N GLU A 55 -13.69 -1.54 -0.36
CA GLU A 55 -12.47 -1.08 0.34
C GLU A 55 -11.79 0.09 -0.40
N GLU A 56 -12.47 0.68 -1.39
CA GLU A 56 -11.92 1.71 -2.28
C GLU A 56 -11.37 2.94 -1.54
N ASP A 57 -12.02 3.40 -0.48
CA ASP A 57 -11.54 4.54 0.29
C ASP A 57 -10.27 4.22 1.09
N ASP A 58 -10.18 3.03 1.68
CA ASP A 58 -8.97 2.56 2.37
C ASP A 58 -7.81 2.38 1.37
N ALA A 59 -8.09 1.79 0.19
CA ALA A 59 -7.10 1.62 -0.86
C ALA A 59 -6.54 2.95 -1.38
N ARG A 60 -7.38 3.99 -1.52
CA ARG A 60 -6.93 5.32 -1.91
C ARG A 60 -5.93 5.91 -0.92
N GLU A 61 -6.17 5.73 0.39
CA GLU A 61 -5.20 6.17 1.40
C GLU A 61 -3.84 5.50 1.20
N VAL A 62 -3.82 4.19 0.92
CA VAL A 62 -2.57 3.44 0.69
C VAL A 62 -1.86 3.93 -0.56
N VAL A 63 -2.58 4.13 -1.67
CA VAL A 63 -2.03 4.68 -2.91
C VAL A 63 -1.38 6.04 -2.67
N GLU A 64 -2.04 6.92 -1.91
CA GLU A 64 -1.49 8.24 -1.59
C GLU A 64 -0.27 8.16 -0.67
N LEU A 65 -0.23 7.22 0.27
CA LEU A 65 0.96 6.98 1.11
C LEU A 65 2.14 6.49 0.28
N ILE A 66 1.92 5.61 -0.71
CA ILE A 66 2.97 5.14 -1.62
C ILE A 66 3.50 6.30 -2.48
N LYS A 67 2.60 7.15 -3.01
CA LYS A 67 2.99 8.35 -3.77
C LYS A 67 3.78 9.33 -2.92
N LYS A 68 3.39 9.55 -1.67
CA LYS A 68 4.14 10.40 -0.71
C LYS A 68 5.54 9.85 -0.42
N ALA A 69 5.76 8.54 -0.52
CA ALA A 69 7.09 7.94 -0.45
C ALA A 69 7.90 8.09 -1.77
N GLY A 70 7.40 8.84 -2.76
CA GLY A 70 8.07 9.11 -4.02
C GLY A 70 7.99 7.97 -5.04
N ARG A 71 7.06 7.02 -4.84
CA ARG A 71 6.92 5.83 -5.68
C ARG A 71 5.64 5.84 -6.51
N LYS A 72 5.59 5.03 -7.57
CA LYS A 72 4.38 4.88 -8.39
C LYS A 72 3.44 3.86 -7.76
N SER A 73 2.14 4.13 -7.87
CA SER A 73 1.11 3.21 -7.40
C SER A 73 -0.18 3.31 -8.21
N CYS A 74 -0.88 2.18 -8.31
CA CYS A 74 -2.24 2.07 -8.81
C CYS A 74 -3.03 1.06 -7.97
N GLY A 75 -4.35 1.27 -7.93
CA GLY A 75 -5.32 0.37 -7.33
C GLY A 75 -6.17 -0.31 -8.41
N ASP A 76 -6.50 -1.60 -8.23
CA ASP A 76 -7.43 -2.33 -9.09
C ASP A 76 -8.50 -3.03 -8.24
N SER A 77 -9.74 -2.57 -8.32
CA SER A 77 -10.91 -3.12 -7.63
C SER A 77 -11.76 -3.97 -8.57
N ARG A 78 -11.37 -5.23 -8.78
CA ARG A 78 -12.14 -6.17 -9.59
C ARG A 78 -13.04 -7.05 -8.75
N ARG A 79 -14.34 -7.00 -9.01
CA ARG A 79 -15.26 -8.09 -8.69
C ARG A 79 -15.28 -9.09 -9.85
N TYR A 80 -15.14 -10.36 -9.54
CA TYR A 80 -15.52 -11.41 -10.48
C TYR A 80 -17.05 -11.41 -10.60
N SER A 81 -17.55 -11.21 -11.81
CA SER A 81 -18.97 -11.33 -12.20
C SER A 81 -19.39 -12.77 -12.39
#